data_AF-A0A2E6GPL3-F1
#
_entry.id   AF-A0A2E6GPL3-F1
#
_cell.length_a   1.000
_cell.length_b   1.000
_cell.length_c   1.000
_cell.angle_alpha   90.00
_cell.angle_beta   90.00
_cell.angle_gamma   90.00
#
_symmetry.space_group_name_H-M   'P 1'
#
loop_
_entity.id
_entity.type
_entity.pdbx_description
1 polymer ?
#
loop_
_entity_poly.entity_id
_entity_poly.type
_entity_poly.pdbx_seq_one_letter_code
_entity_poly.pdbx_strand_id
1 'polypeptide(L)'
;MDDQIKKLTQHDMSDDCPVCRTQDIVAMALMPATAAWEMANELPRFSLALQGAAGLLGAMLEEGIDRADIDAAMSELLDEIEAAIAEDRVMGGPPQGSA
;
A
#
# COMPACT_ATOMS: atom_id res chain seq x y z
N MET A 1 -15.54 6.47 -17.65
CA MET A 1 -14.36 5.75 -17.14
C MET A 1 -14.52 5.36 -15.67
N ASP A 2 -15.52 5.89 -14.96
CA ASP A 2 -15.65 5.77 -13.49
C ASP A 2 -16.23 4.44 -12.93
N ASP A 3 -16.73 3.53 -13.77
CA ASP A 3 -17.57 2.42 -13.28
C ASP A 3 -16.80 1.10 -13.03
N GLN A 4 -15.54 0.99 -13.49
CA GLN A 4 -14.71 -0.22 -13.29
C GLN A 4 -13.89 -0.14 -12.00
N ILE A 5 -13.28 1.01 -11.70
CA ILE A 5 -12.51 1.21 -10.46
C ILE A 5 -13.41 1.07 -9.23
N LYS A 6 -14.65 1.57 -9.31
CA LYS A 6 -15.64 1.45 -8.23
C LYS A 6 -16.12 0.01 -8.00
N LYS A 7 -16.10 -0.84 -9.04
CA LYS A 7 -16.35 -2.28 -8.90
C LYS A 7 -15.15 -2.99 -8.27
N LEU A 8 -13.93 -2.51 -8.55
CA LEU A 8 -12.73 -3.04 -7.92
C LEU A 8 -12.69 -2.74 -6.42
N THR A 9 -13.36 -1.70 -5.91
CA THR A 9 -13.45 -1.40 -4.46
C THR A 9 -14.63 -2.08 -3.74
N GLN A 10 -15.55 -2.69 -4.48
CA GLN A 10 -16.68 -3.46 -3.94
C GLN A 10 -16.33 -4.95 -3.98
N HIS A 11 -15.43 -5.36 -3.08
CA HIS A 11 -15.00 -6.75 -2.99
C HIS A 11 -16.02 -7.58 -2.20
N ASP A 12 -16.37 -8.76 -2.71
CA ASP A 12 -17.27 -9.70 -2.04
C ASP A 12 -16.53 -10.68 -1.10
N MET A 13 -15.21 -10.48 -0.94
CA MET A 13 -14.31 -11.29 -0.12
C MET A 13 -14.29 -12.78 -0.52
N SER A 14 -14.64 -13.10 -1.77
CA SER A 14 -14.58 -14.46 -2.30
C SER A 14 -13.24 -14.78 -2.97
N ASP A 15 -12.88 -16.07 -3.01
CA ASP A 15 -11.68 -16.58 -3.70
C ASP A 15 -11.70 -16.32 -5.22
N ASP A 16 -12.90 -16.14 -5.78
CA ASP A 16 -13.12 -15.85 -7.20
C ASP A 16 -13.01 -14.35 -7.51
N CYS A 17 -12.96 -13.47 -6.48
CA CYS A 17 -12.76 -12.05 -6.67
C CYS A 17 -11.31 -11.77 -7.10
N PRO A 18 -11.08 -11.21 -8.30
CA PRO A 18 -9.73 -10.95 -8.78
C PRO A 18 -8.94 -9.98 -7.90
N VAL A 19 -9.64 -9.05 -7.22
CA VAL A 19 -9.02 -8.08 -6.32
C VAL A 19 -8.55 -8.75 -5.04
N CYS A 20 -9.42 -9.53 -4.38
CA CYS A 20 -9.06 -10.29 -3.18
C CYS A 20 -7.91 -11.26 -3.48
N ARG A 21 -7.99 -12.00 -4.59
CA ARG A 21 -6.91 -12.90 -5.01
C ARG A 21 -5.60 -12.17 -5.27
N THR A 22 -5.65 -10.97 -5.84
CA THR A 22 -4.44 -10.16 -6.06
C THR A 22 -3.86 -9.68 -4.73
N GLN A 23 -4.72 -9.22 -3.80
CA GLN A 23 -4.30 -8.86 -2.44
C GLN A 23 -3.65 -10.05 -1.73
N ASP A 24 -4.22 -11.24 -1.84
CA ASP A 24 -3.65 -12.46 -1.26
C ASP A 24 -2.28 -12.78 -1.85
N ILE A 25 -2.12 -12.71 -3.18
CA ILE A 25 -0.81 -12.92 -3.82
C ILE A 25 0.20 -11.87 -3.35
N VAL A 26 -0.20 -10.61 -3.24
CA VAL A 26 0.68 -9.54 -2.75
C VAL A 26 1.09 -9.80 -1.31
N ALA A 27 0.14 -10.11 -0.43
CA ALA A 27 0.39 -10.34 0.99
C ALA A 27 1.18 -11.63 1.25
N MET A 28 0.86 -12.72 0.55
CA MET A 28 1.43 -14.04 0.80
C MET A 28 2.74 -14.29 0.05
N ALA A 29 2.96 -13.67 -1.10
CA ALA A 29 4.12 -13.95 -1.94
C ALA A 29 4.98 -12.72 -2.20
N LEU A 30 4.38 -11.60 -2.62
CA LEU A 30 5.16 -10.44 -3.07
C LEU A 30 5.84 -9.71 -1.89
N MET A 31 5.10 -9.40 -0.83
CA MET A 31 5.64 -8.73 0.36
C MET A 31 6.73 -9.55 1.06
N PRO A 32 6.59 -10.88 1.28
CA PRO A 32 7.66 -11.68 1.84
C PRO A 32 8.89 -11.76 0.92
N ALA A 33 8.69 -11.87 -0.39
CA ALA A 33 9.79 -11.93 -1.35
C ALA A 33 10.57 -10.61 -1.40
N THR A 34 9.89 -9.46 -1.38
CA THR A 34 10.55 -8.14 -1.34
C THR A 34 11.29 -7.93 -0.03
N ALA A 35 10.71 -8.31 1.12
CA ALA A 35 11.38 -8.24 2.41
C ALA A 35 12.63 -9.13 2.47
N ALA A 36 12.54 -10.36 1.95
CA ALA A 36 13.68 -11.27 1.86
C ALA A 36 14.79 -10.71 0.95
N TRP A 37 14.41 -10.08 -0.17
CA TRP A 37 15.36 -9.45 -1.07
C TRP A 37 16.05 -8.24 -0.43
N GLU A 38 15.30 -7.39 0.27
CA GLU A 38 15.87 -6.27 1.04
C GLU A 38 16.89 -6.76 2.05
N MET A 39 16.55 -7.79 2.82
CA MET A 39 17.46 -8.41 3.79
C MET A 39 18.71 -9.00 3.11
N ALA A 40 18.54 -9.71 2.00
CA ALA A 40 19.65 -10.34 1.27
C ALA A 40 20.63 -9.34 0.65
N ASN A 41 20.20 -8.09 0.42
CA ASN A 41 20.99 -7.02 -0.15
C ASN A 41 21.35 -5.92 0.87
N GLU A 42 21.14 -6.19 2.17
CA GLU A 42 21.42 -5.24 3.27
C GLU A 42 20.72 -3.88 3.11
N LEU A 43 19.54 -3.89 2.49
CA LEU A 43 18.74 -2.68 2.31
C LEU A 43 17.90 -2.40 3.56
N PRO A 44 17.64 -1.11 3.86
CA PRO A 44 16.63 -0.74 4.84
C PRO A 44 15.27 -1.35 4.50
N ARG A 45 14.51 -1.73 5.53
CA ARG A 45 13.16 -2.26 5.36
C ARG A 45 12.29 -1.27 4.58
N PHE A 46 11.50 -1.79 3.64
CA PHE A 46 10.59 -1.05 2.76
C PHE A 46 11.26 -0.18 1.68
N SER A 47 12.59 -0.28 1.49
CA SER A 47 13.29 0.45 0.43
C SER A 47 12.70 0.19 -0.97
N LEU A 48 12.32 -1.06 -1.27
CA LEU A 48 11.70 -1.39 -2.56
C LEU A 48 10.30 -0.81 -2.71
N ALA A 49 9.50 -0.84 -1.64
CA ALA A 49 8.17 -0.24 -1.64
C ALA A 49 8.25 1.27 -1.84
N LEU A 50 9.17 1.95 -1.16
CA LEU A 50 9.43 3.39 -1.31
C LEU A 50 9.92 3.74 -2.71
N GLN A 51 10.82 2.93 -3.29
CA GLN A 51 11.29 3.12 -4.66
C GLN A 51 10.14 2.97 -5.68
N GLY A 52 9.28 1.97 -5.49
CA GLY A 52 8.09 1.78 -6.33
C GLY A 52 7.11 2.94 -6.22
N ALA A 53 6.84 3.41 -5.01
CA ALA A 53 6.00 4.57 -4.75
C ALA A 53 6.56 5.84 -5.41
N ALA A 54 7.87 6.08 -5.29
CA ALA A 54 8.53 7.20 -5.96
C ALA A 54 8.43 7.13 -7.48
N GLY A 55 8.54 5.92 -8.06
CA GLY A 55 8.33 5.70 -9.49
C GLY A 55 6.91 6.02 -9.95
N LEU A 56 5.90 5.59 -9.17
CA LEU A 56 4.50 5.90 -9.45
C LEU A 56 4.23 7.41 -9.37
N LEU A 57 4.74 8.09 -8.35
CA LEU A 57 4.63 9.54 -8.21
C LEU A 57 5.27 10.27 -9.40
N GLY A 58 6.44 9.79 -9.86
CA GLY A 58 7.08 10.31 -11.07
C GLY A 58 6.19 10.17 -12.31
N ALA A 59 5.62 8.98 -12.53
CA ALA A 59 4.72 8.74 -13.66
C ALA A 59 3.46 9.63 -13.60
N MET A 60 2.86 9.81 -12.42
CA MET A 60 1.71 10.68 -12.22
C MET A 60 2.01 12.13 -12.60
N LEU A 61 3.18 12.65 -12.21
CA LEU A 61 3.63 13.98 -12.58
C LEU A 61 3.86 14.10 -14.10
N GLU A 62 4.45 13.08 -14.74
CA GLU A 62 4.65 13.04 -16.19
C GLU A 62 3.32 13.00 -16.97
N GLU A 63 2.30 12.36 -16.42
CA GLU A 63 0.94 12.34 -16.96
C GLU A 63 0.17 13.65 -16.73
N GLY A 64 0.76 14.61 -16.02
CA GLY A 64 0.22 15.95 -15.83
C GLY A 64 -0.73 16.08 -14.64
N ILE A 65 -0.69 15.13 -13.70
CA ILE A 65 -1.39 15.30 -12.41
C ILE A 65 -0.71 16.42 -11.64
N ASP A 66 -1.50 17.36 -11.12
CA ASP A 66 -0.97 18.51 -10.39
C ASP A 66 -0.28 18.06 -9.10
N ARG A 67 0.88 18.63 -8.83
CA ARG A 67 1.65 18.30 -7.65
C ARG A 67 0.89 18.60 -6.36
N ALA A 68 0.13 19.69 -6.30
CA ALA A 68 -0.63 20.04 -5.11
C ALA A 68 -1.72 19.01 -4.81
N ASP A 69 -2.33 18.42 -5.84
CA ASP A 69 -3.32 17.35 -5.69
C ASP A 69 -2.67 16.08 -5.14
N ILE A 70 -1.47 15.73 -5.62
CA ILE A 70 -0.66 14.62 -5.10
C ILE A 70 -0.28 14.85 -3.63
N ASP A 71 0.25 16.03 -3.32
CA ASP A 71 0.68 16.40 -1.97
C ASP A 71 -0.51 16.37 -0.99
N ALA A 72 -1.70 16.82 -1.42
CA ALA A 72 -2.93 16.76 -0.62
C ALA A 72 -3.37 15.31 -0.35
N ALA A 73 -3.43 14.48 -1.40
CA ALA A 73 -3.84 13.07 -1.26
C ALA A 73 -2.85 12.26 -0.41
N MET A 74 -1.54 12.52 -0.53
CA MET A 74 -0.53 11.89 0.31
C MET A 74 -0.65 12.32 1.77
N SER A 75 -0.94 13.60 2.02
CA SER A 75 -1.12 14.11 3.39
C SER A 75 -2.33 13.46 4.06
N GLU A 76 -3.46 13.39 3.35
CA GLU A 76 -4.68 12.72 3.83
C GLU A 76 -4.42 11.23 4.14
N LEU A 77 -3.74 10.51 3.25
CA LEU A 77 -3.40 9.11 3.48
C LEU A 77 -2.48 8.92 4.70
N LEU A 78 -1.51 9.81 4.90
CA LEU A 78 -0.62 9.75 6.07
C LEU A 78 -1.39 10.03 7.36
N ASP A 79 -2.30 11.01 7.34
CA ASP A 79 -3.18 11.31 8.47
C ASP A 79 -4.08 10.11 8.81
N GLU A 80 -4.64 9.43 7.81
CA GLU A 80 -5.44 8.22 7.98
C GLU A 80 -4.62 7.06 8.59
N ILE A 81 -3.39 6.85 8.11
CA ILE A 81 -2.49 5.84 8.66
C ILE A 81 -2.12 6.17 10.11
N GLU A 82 -1.81 7.43 10.41
CA GLU A 82 -1.50 7.86 11.77
C GLU A 82 -2.69 7.66 12.72
N ALA A 83 -3.91 7.98 12.26
CA ALA A 83 -5.13 7.73 13.00
C ALA A 83 -5.35 6.23 13.27
N ALA A 84 -5.20 5.38 12.25
CA ALA A 84 -5.34 3.93 12.38
C ALA A 84 -4.30 3.34 13.35
N ILE A 85 -3.05 3.80 13.29
CA ILE A 85 -1.99 3.38 14.24
C ILE A 85 -2.32 3.83 15.66
N ALA A 86 -2.83 5.05 15.84
CA ALA A 86 -3.22 5.56 17.15
C ALA A 86 -4.38 4.74 17.75
N GLU A 87 -5.38 4.40 16.95
CA GLU A 87 -6.50 3.54 17.36
C GLU A 87 -6.04 2.14 17.75
N ASP A 88 -5.17 1.51 16.96
CA ASP A 88 -4.66 0.15 17.23
C ASP A 88 -3.84 0.11 18.53
N ARG A 89 -3.07 1.17 18.81
CA ARG A 89 -2.34 1.34 20.09
C ARG A 89 -3.27 1.50 21.29
N VAL A 90 -4.39 2.20 21.14
CA VAL A 90 -5.38 2.40 22.22
C VAL A 90 -6.15 1.12 22.53
N MET A 91 -6.37 0.26 21.53
CA MET A 91 -7.10 -1.01 21.67
C MET A 91 -6.25 -2.18 22.18
N GLY A 92 -4.95 -1.97 22.44
CA GLY A 92 -4.07 -2.96 23.10
C GLY A 92 -3.74 -4.19 22.25
N GLY A 93 -3.89 -4.11 20.92
CA GLY A 93 -3.46 -5.17 20.01
C GLY A 93 -1.93 -5.30 19.98
N PRO A 94 -1.36 -6.52 19.88
CA PRO A 94 0.07 -6.69 19.71
C PRO A 94 0.52 -5.98 18.42
N PRO A 95 1.70 -5.33 18.40
CA PRO A 95 2.20 -4.66 17.20
C PRO A 95 2.26 -5.68 16.06
N GLN A 96 1.42 -5.49 15.04
CA GLN A 96 1.48 -6.31 13.83
C GLN A 96 2.82 -6.05 13.14
N GLY A 97 3.76 -6.97 13.37
CA GLY A 97 5.14 -6.81 12.92
C GLY A 97 6.20 -7.56 13.74
N SER A 98 5.79 -8.43 14.67
CA SER A 98 6.70 -9.39 15.33
C SER A 98 6.45 -10.82 14.83
N ALA A 99 6.74 -11.04 13.56
CA ALA A 99 6.97 -12.36 12.97
C ALA A 99 8.04 -12.23 11.89
#